data_AF-A0A925WJ11-F1
#
_entry.id   AF-A0A925WJ11-F1
#
_cell.length_a   1.000
_cell.length_b   1.000
_cell.length_c   1.000
_cell.angle_alpha   90.00
_cell.angle_beta   90.00
_cell.angle_gamma   90.00
#
_symmetry.space_group_name_H-M   'P 1'
#
loop_
_entity.id
_entity.type
_entity.pdbx_description
1 polymer ?
#
loop_
_entity_poly.entity_id
_entity_poly.type
_entity_poly.pdbx_seq_one_letter_code
_entity_poly.pdbx_strand_id
1 'polypeptide(L)'
;MWQTYETVTTIDDALRLLAQHGERARIIAGGTDLLIELERQQRPDVDTLIDISRIPDLDTISLKDGRVRLGALVTHNQVVASAFLREVALLLVQAAWEVGAPQIRNRATIAGNLITASPANDTICPLMALDASVTLVSLTHGEREVRLSEFYKGVRKTVMRADELMTALHFRALESHERGMFIKLGLRRAQAISVINVTAVVAFEGDTVIHAALALGSVAPTIIRIPAAEAALIGHTLTPDIIAQTARAAAAVPTPIDDIRSSAAYRTEMIRVLVGRALGALAAQTQSDGLPDNPALLWGDYGQRATHLAQPITHNAMQPIQTTINGQPMTLATGQAKTLLHLLREDAGLPGTKEGCSEGECGACTVFLDGAAVMACMVPAPRAHGAEIVTVEGLQHGATLHPLQTAFITCGAVQCGYCTPGLIMAGVKLLEEHPQPTREQIQQSISGNLCRCTGYYKIVEAFIQASHASSEALAEFE
;
A
#
# COMPACT_ATOMS: atom_id res chain seq x y z
N MET A 1 -9.89 -21.23 -1.54
CA MET A 1 -9.81 -20.33 -2.71
C MET A 1 -11.18 -20.19 -3.36
N TRP A 2 -11.38 -19.14 -4.16
CA TRP A 2 -12.63 -18.89 -4.88
C TRP A 2 -12.91 -19.95 -5.96
N GLN A 3 -14.17 -20.05 -6.38
CA GLN A 3 -14.61 -20.90 -7.48
C GLN A 3 -14.74 -20.10 -8.79
N THR A 4 -15.18 -18.85 -8.69
CA THR A 4 -15.38 -17.94 -9.83
C THR A 4 -14.66 -16.62 -9.58
N TYR A 5 -14.04 -16.08 -10.63
CA TYR A 5 -13.39 -14.79 -10.61
C TYR A 5 -13.87 -13.96 -11.80
N GLU A 6 -14.49 -12.83 -11.53
CA GLU A 6 -15.09 -11.94 -12.52
C GLU A 6 -14.20 -10.70 -12.67
N THR A 7 -13.51 -10.58 -13.81
CA THR A 7 -12.79 -9.36 -14.14
C THR A 7 -13.76 -8.41 -14.84
N VAL A 8 -14.12 -7.31 -14.19
CA VAL A 8 -15.11 -6.37 -14.71
C VAL A 8 -14.46 -5.14 -15.33
N THR A 9 -15.16 -4.49 -16.25
CA THR A 9 -14.67 -3.29 -16.96
C THR A 9 -15.43 -2.02 -16.63
N THR A 10 -16.57 -2.13 -15.95
CA THR A 10 -17.40 -0.99 -15.54
C THR A 10 -17.86 -1.14 -14.09
N ILE A 11 -18.25 -0.02 -13.47
CA ILE A 11 -18.89 -0.01 -12.14
C ILE A 11 -20.20 -0.78 -12.20
N ASP A 12 -20.99 -0.63 -13.26
CA ASP A 12 -22.28 -1.29 -13.41
C ASP A 12 -22.16 -2.82 -13.47
N ASP A 13 -21.11 -3.35 -14.09
CA ASP A 13 -20.80 -4.79 -14.05
C ASP A 13 -20.56 -5.26 -12.61
N ALA A 14 -19.73 -4.55 -11.85
CA ALA A 14 -19.47 -4.87 -10.45
C ALA A 14 -20.75 -4.84 -9.60
N LEU A 15 -21.57 -3.79 -9.76
CA LEU A 15 -22.80 -3.62 -8.99
C LEU A 15 -23.84 -4.69 -9.32
N ARG A 16 -23.96 -5.11 -10.59
CA ARG A 16 -24.85 -6.22 -10.99
C ARG A 16 -24.42 -7.53 -10.33
N LEU A 17 -23.13 -7.84 -10.34
CA LEU A 17 -22.59 -9.05 -9.72
C LEU A 17 -22.74 -9.02 -8.19
N LEU A 18 -22.48 -7.86 -7.56
CA LEU A 18 -22.71 -7.70 -6.12
C LEU A 18 -24.19 -7.88 -5.74
N ALA A 19 -25.11 -7.32 -6.51
CA ALA A 19 -26.55 -7.51 -6.29
C ALA A 19 -26.99 -8.98 -6.51
N GLN A 20 -26.38 -9.67 -7.48
CA GLN A 20 -26.67 -11.08 -7.78
C GLN A 20 -26.14 -12.03 -6.71
N HIS A 21 -24.89 -11.86 -6.27
CA HIS A 21 -24.19 -12.82 -5.41
C HIS A 21 -24.25 -12.47 -3.92
N GLY A 22 -24.52 -11.21 -3.57
CA GLY A 22 -24.60 -10.72 -2.19
C GLY A 22 -23.38 -11.11 -1.37
N GLU A 23 -23.61 -11.68 -0.18
CA GLU A 23 -22.54 -12.01 0.77
C GLU A 23 -21.55 -13.07 0.28
N ARG A 24 -21.87 -13.83 -0.78
CA ARG A 24 -20.98 -14.84 -1.37
C ARG A 24 -19.93 -14.25 -2.31
N ALA A 25 -20.08 -12.98 -2.71
CA ALA A 25 -19.11 -12.26 -3.50
C ALA A 25 -18.29 -11.28 -2.68
N ARG A 26 -17.06 -11.02 -3.11
CA ARG A 26 -16.24 -9.91 -2.61
C ARG A 26 -15.53 -9.19 -3.75
N ILE A 27 -15.49 -7.86 -3.64
CA ILE A 27 -14.62 -7.04 -4.47
C ILE A 27 -13.16 -7.36 -4.15
N ILE A 28 -12.35 -7.51 -5.18
CA ILE A 28 -10.90 -7.53 -5.09
C ILE A 28 -10.31 -6.36 -5.89
N ALA A 29 -9.45 -5.58 -5.24
CA ALA A 29 -8.66 -4.54 -5.87
C ALA A 29 -7.19 -4.99 -5.90
N GLY A 30 -6.42 -4.62 -4.87
CA GLY A 30 -5.02 -5.04 -4.71
C GLY A 30 -4.82 -6.52 -4.36
N GLY A 31 -5.73 -7.10 -3.55
CA GLY A 31 -5.64 -8.48 -3.06
C GLY A 31 -4.81 -8.67 -1.78
N THR A 32 -4.11 -7.63 -1.33
CA THR A 32 -3.07 -7.69 -0.27
C THR A 32 -3.58 -8.04 1.14
N ASP A 33 -4.88 -7.89 1.40
CA ASP A 33 -5.54 -8.37 2.62
C ASP A 33 -6.44 -9.58 2.34
N LEU A 34 -7.32 -9.44 1.33
CA LEU A 34 -8.38 -10.41 1.03
C LEU A 34 -7.83 -11.81 0.74
N LEU A 35 -6.69 -11.93 0.05
CA LEU A 35 -6.10 -13.23 -0.22
C LEU A 35 -5.65 -13.95 1.06
N ILE A 36 -5.11 -13.21 2.04
CA ILE A 36 -4.74 -13.77 3.35
C ILE A 36 -5.98 -14.19 4.13
N GLU A 37 -7.06 -13.40 4.09
CA GLU A 37 -8.33 -13.77 4.73
C GLU A 37 -8.90 -15.07 4.13
N LEU A 38 -8.84 -15.23 2.80
CA LEU A 38 -9.33 -16.42 2.11
C LEU A 38 -8.45 -17.65 2.41
N GLU A 39 -7.13 -17.50 2.38
CA GLU A 39 -6.18 -18.57 2.69
C GLU A 39 -6.36 -19.07 4.13
N ARG A 40 -6.57 -18.14 5.07
CA ARG A 40 -6.85 -18.44 6.49
C ARG A 40 -8.31 -18.85 6.77
N GLN A 41 -9.11 -19.07 5.73
CA GLN A 41 -10.52 -19.47 5.82
C GLN A 41 -11.38 -18.54 6.69
N GLN A 42 -11.04 -17.24 6.74
CA GLN A 42 -11.81 -16.24 7.48
C GLN A 42 -13.10 -15.83 6.75
N ARG A 43 -13.26 -16.27 5.49
CA ARG A 43 -14.44 -16.04 4.65
C ARG A 43 -14.85 -17.33 3.93
N PRO A 44 -15.36 -18.34 4.66
CA PRO A 44 -15.65 -19.65 4.09
C PRO A 44 -16.77 -19.63 3.03
N ASP A 45 -17.69 -18.68 3.12
CA ASP A 45 -18.86 -18.57 2.24
C ASP A 45 -18.59 -17.78 0.95
N VAL A 46 -17.39 -17.23 0.78
CA VAL A 46 -17.02 -16.45 -0.41
C VAL A 46 -16.54 -17.40 -1.51
N ASP A 47 -17.34 -17.53 -2.57
CA ASP A 47 -17.01 -18.35 -3.74
C ASP A 47 -16.71 -17.53 -5.00
N THR A 48 -17.04 -16.23 -4.98
CA THR A 48 -16.92 -15.34 -6.14
C THR A 48 -16.07 -14.13 -5.79
N LEU A 49 -15.04 -13.85 -6.58
CA LEU A 49 -14.30 -12.59 -6.52
C LEU A 49 -14.65 -11.71 -7.71
N ILE A 50 -14.84 -10.42 -7.48
CA ILE A 50 -15.13 -9.41 -8.51
C ILE A 50 -13.94 -8.46 -8.56
N ASP A 51 -13.10 -8.58 -9.58
CA ASP A 51 -11.92 -7.75 -9.78
C ASP A 51 -12.26 -6.45 -10.50
N ILE A 52 -12.12 -5.36 -9.75
CA ILE A 52 -12.37 -4.01 -10.23
C ILE A 52 -11.12 -3.36 -10.81
N SER A 53 -9.96 -4.01 -10.79
CA SER A 53 -8.67 -3.41 -11.17
C SER A 53 -8.52 -3.06 -12.65
N ARG A 54 -9.53 -3.37 -13.48
CA ARG A 54 -9.61 -3.05 -14.90
C ARG A 54 -10.60 -1.94 -15.23
N ILE A 55 -11.35 -1.44 -14.25
CA ILE A 55 -12.29 -0.33 -14.45
C ILE A 55 -11.48 0.97 -14.63
N PRO A 56 -11.70 1.73 -15.72
CA PRO A 56 -11.02 2.99 -15.95
C PRO A 56 -11.39 4.06 -14.91
N ASP A 57 -10.49 5.02 -14.74
CA ASP A 57 -10.65 6.24 -13.93
C ASP A 57 -10.85 6.04 -12.41
N LEU A 58 -10.89 4.80 -11.91
CA LEU A 58 -10.98 4.51 -10.48
C LEU A 58 -9.64 4.71 -9.74
N ASP A 59 -8.54 4.95 -10.44
CA ASP A 59 -7.20 5.22 -9.88
C ASP A 59 -6.81 6.71 -9.94
N THR A 60 -7.79 7.57 -10.19
CA THR A 60 -7.60 9.03 -10.31
C THR A 60 -7.49 9.74 -8.96
N ILE A 61 -6.63 10.76 -8.91
CA ILE A 61 -6.49 11.73 -7.82
C ILE A 61 -6.91 13.09 -8.37
N SER A 62 -7.85 13.78 -7.74
CA SER A 62 -8.35 15.08 -8.22
C SER A 62 -8.74 16.01 -7.08
N LEU A 63 -8.84 17.31 -7.37
CA LEU A 63 -9.32 18.34 -6.45
C LEU A 63 -10.55 19.00 -7.06
N LYS A 64 -11.63 19.08 -6.30
CA LYS A 64 -12.85 19.80 -6.69
C LYS A 64 -13.47 20.46 -5.47
N ASP A 65 -13.79 21.76 -5.58
CA ASP A 65 -14.46 22.53 -4.52
C ASP A 65 -13.75 22.43 -3.15
N GLY A 66 -12.41 22.48 -3.15
CA GLY A 66 -11.58 22.36 -1.93
C GLY A 66 -11.50 20.95 -1.32
N ARG A 67 -12.14 19.95 -1.95
CA ARG A 67 -12.11 18.55 -1.55
C ARG A 67 -11.25 17.74 -2.51
N VAL A 68 -10.30 17.00 -1.95
CA VAL A 68 -9.53 16.00 -2.68
C VAL A 68 -10.39 14.75 -2.81
N ARG A 69 -10.42 14.18 -4.01
CA ARG A 69 -11.03 12.88 -4.33
C ARG A 69 -9.94 11.88 -4.69
N LEU A 70 -9.93 10.73 -4.03
CA LEU A 70 -9.18 9.55 -4.47
C LEU A 70 -10.18 8.49 -4.95
N GLY A 71 -9.98 7.99 -6.17
CA GLY A 71 -10.73 6.84 -6.65
C GLY A 71 -10.39 5.54 -5.88
N ALA A 72 -11.27 4.54 -5.94
CA ALA A 72 -11.14 3.29 -5.19
C ALA A 72 -9.88 2.45 -5.48
N LEU A 73 -9.26 2.64 -6.65
CA LEU A 73 -8.04 1.98 -7.08
C LEU A 73 -6.76 2.79 -6.82
N VAL A 74 -6.86 4.01 -6.27
CA VAL A 74 -5.67 4.78 -5.90
C VAL A 74 -4.83 3.98 -4.91
N THR A 75 -3.62 3.64 -5.34
CA THR A 75 -2.67 2.85 -4.57
C THR A 75 -1.90 3.70 -3.57
N HIS A 76 -1.31 3.04 -2.57
CA HIS A 76 -0.44 3.74 -1.61
C HIS A 76 0.76 4.39 -2.33
N ASN A 77 1.33 3.75 -3.36
CA ASN A 77 2.43 4.36 -4.10
C ASN A 77 1.99 5.52 -5.00
N GLN A 78 0.77 5.53 -5.54
CA GLN A 78 0.22 6.73 -6.19
C GLN A 78 0.07 7.91 -5.22
N VAL A 79 -0.29 7.64 -3.96
CA VAL A 79 -0.27 8.68 -2.92
C VAL A 79 1.16 9.16 -2.62
N VAL A 80 2.12 8.24 -2.48
CA VAL A 80 3.54 8.56 -2.21
C VAL A 80 4.17 9.41 -3.34
N ALA A 81 3.83 9.09 -4.59
CA ALA A 81 4.35 9.73 -5.79
C ALA A 81 3.72 11.10 -6.08
N SER A 82 2.55 11.40 -5.51
CA SER A 82 1.81 12.61 -5.83
C SER A 82 2.42 13.86 -5.19
N ALA A 83 3.08 14.69 -5.99
CA ALA A 83 3.54 16.02 -5.57
C ALA A 83 2.37 16.88 -5.07
N PHE A 84 1.22 16.80 -5.73
CA PHE A 84 -0.01 17.47 -5.28
C PHE A 84 -0.40 17.04 -3.84
N LEU A 85 -0.47 15.75 -3.54
CA LEU A 85 -0.81 15.30 -2.19
C LEU A 85 0.28 15.60 -1.16
N ARG A 86 1.55 15.72 -1.56
CA ARG A 86 2.61 16.19 -0.66
C ARG A 86 2.33 17.61 -0.16
N GLU A 87 1.78 18.47 -1.01
CA GLU A 87 1.41 19.83 -0.65
C GLU A 87 0.13 19.87 0.19
N VAL A 88 -0.95 19.23 -0.28
CA VAL A 88 -2.28 19.41 0.33
C VAL A 88 -2.63 18.39 1.40
N ALA A 89 -1.83 17.33 1.57
CA ALA A 89 -2.13 16.21 2.46
C ALA A 89 -0.87 15.43 2.88
N LEU A 90 0.23 16.14 3.23
CA LEU A 90 1.52 15.54 3.58
C LEU A 90 1.41 14.35 4.57
N LEU A 91 0.59 14.48 5.60
CA LEU A 91 0.34 13.43 6.60
C LEU A 91 -0.20 12.12 6.00
N LEU A 92 -0.95 12.18 4.90
CA LEU A 92 -1.48 11.01 4.21
C LEU A 92 -0.38 10.36 3.38
N VAL A 93 0.50 11.16 2.78
CA VAL A 93 1.70 10.70 2.08
C VAL A 93 2.65 9.98 3.04
N GLN A 94 2.87 10.55 4.23
CA GLN A 94 3.66 9.91 5.30
C GLN A 94 3.06 8.58 5.73
N ALA A 95 1.74 8.52 5.96
CA ALA A 95 1.09 7.27 6.32
C ALA A 95 1.17 6.23 5.19
N ALA A 96 0.97 6.64 3.93
CA ALA A 96 1.06 5.76 2.79
C ALA A 96 2.48 5.20 2.59
N TRP A 97 3.51 6.03 2.83
CA TRP A 97 4.92 5.62 2.78
C TRP A 97 5.27 4.51 3.76
N GLU A 98 4.64 4.54 4.94
CA GLU A 98 4.84 3.59 6.03
C GLU A 98 4.08 2.27 5.85
N VAL A 99 3.22 2.15 4.83
CA VAL A 99 2.48 0.92 4.53
C VAL A 99 3.36 -0.07 3.79
N GLY A 100 3.56 -1.24 4.39
CA GLY A 100 4.23 -2.38 3.79
C GLY A 100 5.61 -2.05 3.20
N ALA A 101 5.90 -2.61 2.04
CA ALA A 101 7.03 -2.29 1.18
C ALA A 101 6.55 -1.78 -0.19
N PRO A 102 7.42 -1.17 -1.02
CA PRO A 102 7.00 -0.63 -2.32
C PRO A 102 6.20 -1.63 -3.19
N GLN A 103 6.56 -2.92 -3.20
CA GLN A 103 5.85 -3.95 -3.96
C GLN A 103 4.40 -4.17 -3.50
N ILE A 104 4.14 -4.04 -2.19
CA ILE A 104 2.78 -4.09 -1.64
C ILE A 104 2.04 -2.82 -1.99
N ARG A 105 2.69 -1.66 -1.86
CA ARG A 105 2.09 -0.36 -2.17
C ARG A 105 1.72 -0.17 -3.63
N ASN A 106 2.33 -0.92 -4.55
CA ASN A 106 1.96 -0.96 -5.98
C ASN A 106 0.61 -1.62 -6.26
N ARG A 107 0.03 -2.30 -5.27
CA ARG A 107 -1.25 -3.01 -5.41
C ARG A 107 -2.26 -2.61 -4.32
N ALA A 108 -1.81 -2.41 -3.09
CA ALA A 108 -2.66 -2.02 -1.98
C ALA A 108 -3.29 -0.65 -2.26
N THR A 109 -4.61 -0.56 -2.20
CA THR A 109 -5.36 0.68 -2.42
C THR A 109 -5.75 1.33 -1.11
N ILE A 110 -5.89 2.66 -1.10
CA ILE A 110 -6.38 3.40 0.09
C ILE A 110 -7.78 2.93 0.45
N ALA A 111 -8.68 2.79 -0.52
CA ALA A 111 -10.04 2.29 -0.29
C ALA A 111 -10.05 0.88 0.30
N GLY A 112 -9.22 -0.04 -0.21
CA GLY A 112 -9.06 -1.38 0.37
C GLY A 112 -8.59 -1.32 1.82
N ASN A 113 -7.66 -0.42 2.13
CA ASN A 113 -7.19 -0.18 3.50
C ASN A 113 -8.33 0.31 4.42
N LEU A 114 -9.21 1.19 3.96
CA LEU A 114 -10.39 1.63 4.71
C LEU A 114 -11.39 0.48 4.92
N ILE A 115 -11.72 -0.26 3.87
CA ILE A 115 -12.72 -1.34 3.88
C ILE A 115 -12.30 -2.47 4.82
N THR A 116 -11.00 -2.80 4.85
CA THR A 116 -10.46 -3.79 5.80
C THR A 116 -10.74 -3.42 7.25
N ALA A 117 -10.88 -2.12 7.59
CA ALA A 117 -11.24 -1.63 8.92
C ALA A 117 -10.39 -2.22 10.07
N SER A 118 -9.09 -2.39 9.82
CA SER A 118 -8.14 -2.77 10.87
C SER A 118 -7.76 -1.52 11.69
N PRO A 119 -7.76 -1.59 13.03
CA PRO A 119 -7.31 -0.48 13.87
C PRO A 119 -5.85 -0.10 13.67
N ALA A 120 -5.07 -0.98 13.05
CA ALA A 120 -3.65 -0.78 12.77
C ALA A 120 -3.38 -0.26 11.35
N ASN A 121 -4.43 0.00 10.55
CA ASN A 121 -4.28 0.54 9.21
C ASN A 121 -3.91 2.01 9.27
N ASP A 122 -2.74 2.33 8.71
CA ASP A 122 -2.07 3.61 8.93
C ASP A 122 -2.81 4.79 8.28
N THR A 123 -3.40 4.61 7.10
CA THR A 123 -4.02 5.70 6.34
C THR A 123 -5.39 6.13 6.88
N ILE A 124 -5.99 5.36 7.78
CA ILE A 124 -7.28 5.73 8.37
C ILE A 124 -7.12 6.92 9.35
N CYS A 125 -6.04 6.98 10.14
CA CYS A 125 -5.76 8.09 11.07
C CYS A 125 -5.68 9.46 10.38
N PRO A 126 -4.89 9.63 9.30
CA PRO A 126 -4.84 10.88 8.59
C PRO A 126 -6.18 11.26 7.94
N LEU A 127 -6.89 10.29 7.38
CA LEU A 127 -8.21 10.52 6.81
C LEU A 127 -9.26 10.88 7.89
N MET A 128 -9.13 10.37 9.12
CA MET A 128 -9.91 10.83 10.28
C MET A 128 -9.60 12.26 10.70
N ALA A 129 -8.34 12.69 10.62
CA ALA A 129 -7.95 14.05 10.95
C ALA A 129 -8.36 15.07 9.88
N LEU A 130 -8.47 14.62 8.61
CA LEU A 130 -8.92 15.42 7.45
C LEU A 130 -10.43 15.33 7.19
N ASP A 131 -11.21 14.83 8.16
CA ASP A 131 -12.68 14.74 8.11
C ASP A 131 -13.19 14.03 6.83
N ALA A 132 -12.52 12.95 6.45
CA ALA A 132 -12.81 12.24 5.22
C ALA A 132 -14.22 11.61 5.20
N SER A 133 -14.70 11.34 4.00
CA SER A 133 -15.91 10.56 3.72
C SER A 133 -15.68 9.61 2.54
N VAL A 134 -16.58 8.65 2.36
CA VAL A 134 -16.52 7.64 1.30
C VAL A 134 -17.82 7.63 0.52
N THR A 135 -17.73 7.43 -0.80
CA THR A 135 -18.88 7.24 -1.68
C THR A 135 -19.14 5.76 -1.87
N LEU A 136 -20.33 5.31 -1.45
CA LEU A 136 -20.81 3.95 -1.59
C LEU A 136 -21.95 3.93 -2.60
N VAL A 137 -21.83 3.05 -3.60
CA VAL A 137 -22.82 2.90 -4.67
C VAL A 137 -23.41 1.50 -4.61
N SER A 138 -24.72 1.40 -4.75
CA SER A 138 -25.46 0.14 -4.87
C SER A 138 -26.45 0.28 -6.03
N LEU A 139 -26.66 -0.81 -6.77
CA LEU A 139 -27.68 -0.86 -7.82
C LEU A 139 -29.10 -0.74 -7.24
N THR A 140 -29.34 -1.24 -6.03
CA THR A 140 -30.67 -1.30 -5.42
C THR A 140 -30.98 -0.13 -4.49
N HIS A 141 -29.94 0.50 -3.93
CA HIS A 141 -30.09 1.58 -2.95
C HIS A 141 -29.55 2.93 -3.42
N GLY A 142 -29.00 3.01 -4.64
CA GLY A 142 -28.42 4.22 -5.19
C GLY A 142 -27.06 4.56 -4.58
N GLU A 143 -26.70 5.83 -4.64
CA GLU A 143 -25.45 6.37 -4.12
C GLU A 143 -25.64 7.06 -2.77
N ARG A 144 -24.69 6.87 -1.85
CA ARG A 144 -24.61 7.63 -0.59
C ARG A 144 -23.17 7.96 -0.23
N GLU A 145 -22.99 9.13 0.39
CA GLU A 145 -21.74 9.52 1.03
C GLU A 145 -21.82 9.22 2.53
N VAL A 146 -20.77 8.60 3.09
CA VAL A 146 -20.68 8.29 4.53
C VAL A 146 -19.43 8.93 5.11
N ARG A 147 -19.57 9.73 6.17
CA ARG A 147 -18.44 10.27 6.91
C ARG A 147 -17.62 9.13 7.49
N LEU A 148 -16.30 9.21 7.38
CA LEU A 148 -15.43 8.11 7.79
C LEU A 148 -15.54 7.86 9.32
N SER A 149 -15.90 8.89 10.12
CA SER A 149 -16.21 8.76 11.55
C SER A 149 -17.43 7.88 11.86
N GLU A 150 -18.32 7.72 10.89
CA GLU A 150 -19.54 6.89 10.99
C GLU A 150 -19.39 5.57 10.24
N PHE A 151 -18.29 5.38 9.51
CA PHE A 151 -18.09 4.25 8.62
C PHE A 151 -17.74 2.95 9.36
N TYR A 152 -17.13 3.04 10.54
CA TYR A 152 -16.63 1.89 11.31
C TYR A 152 -17.61 1.46 12.41
N LYS A 153 -17.88 0.15 12.49
CA LYS A 153 -18.71 -0.48 13.54
C LYS A 153 -17.88 -1.31 14.53
N GLY A 154 -16.56 -1.36 14.36
CA GLY A 154 -15.63 -2.15 15.16
C GLY A 154 -14.51 -2.75 14.31
N VAL A 155 -13.71 -3.64 14.92
CA VAL A 155 -12.58 -4.31 14.27
C VAL A 155 -13.05 -5.09 13.04
N ARG A 156 -12.51 -4.77 11.86
CA ARG A 156 -12.86 -5.35 10.55
C ARG A 156 -14.37 -5.30 10.23
N LYS A 157 -15.08 -4.29 10.73
CA LYS A 157 -16.53 -4.10 10.51
C LYS A 157 -16.84 -2.68 10.06
N THR A 158 -17.52 -2.55 8.94
CA THR A 158 -17.96 -1.27 8.38
C THR A 158 -19.49 -1.20 8.29
N VAL A 159 -20.02 -0.03 7.92
CA VAL A 159 -21.45 0.16 7.61
C VAL A 159 -21.84 -0.30 6.20
N MET A 160 -20.89 -0.79 5.40
CA MET A 160 -21.15 -1.20 4.02
C MET A 160 -22.14 -2.37 3.98
N ARG A 161 -23.04 -2.33 3.00
CA ARG A 161 -23.91 -3.46 2.64
C ARG A 161 -23.16 -4.42 1.72
N ALA A 162 -23.65 -5.66 1.63
CA ALA A 162 -23.05 -6.68 0.78
C ALA A 162 -23.13 -6.32 -0.72
N ASP A 163 -24.08 -5.48 -1.13
CA ASP A 163 -24.29 -5.04 -2.50
C ASP A 163 -23.67 -3.66 -2.83
N GLU A 164 -22.87 -3.11 -1.92
CA GLU A 164 -22.24 -1.79 -2.09
C GLU A 164 -20.79 -1.90 -2.60
N LEU A 165 -20.45 -1.02 -3.53
CA LEU A 165 -19.08 -0.73 -3.97
C LEU A 165 -18.65 0.65 -3.46
N MET A 166 -17.48 0.72 -2.82
CA MET A 166 -16.83 2.01 -2.58
C MET A 166 -16.15 2.48 -3.88
N THR A 167 -16.58 3.60 -4.45
CA THR A 167 -16.05 4.12 -5.72
C THR A 167 -15.02 5.24 -5.53
N ALA A 168 -15.10 5.96 -4.42
CA ALA A 168 -14.18 7.03 -4.08
C ALA A 168 -14.16 7.32 -2.57
N LEU A 169 -13.12 8.01 -2.14
CA LEU A 169 -13.05 8.70 -0.87
C LEU A 169 -12.72 10.17 -1.09
N HIS A 170 -13.22 11.02 -0.18
CA HIS A 170 -13.12 12.47 -0.25
C HIS A 170 -12.60 13.02 1.07
N PHE A 171 -11.74 14.03 1.03
CA PHE A 171 -11.29 14.74 2.23
C PHE A 171 -10.94 16.19 1.90
N ARG A 172 -10.91 17.05 2.92
CA ARG A 172 -10.52 18.45 2.73
C ARG A 172 -9.01 18.56 2.48
N ALA A 173 -8.60 19.43 1.56
CA ALA A 173 -7.19 19.82 1.46
C ALA A 173 -6.77 20.57 2.74
N LEU A 174 -5.49 20.44 3.12
CA LEU A 174 -4.89 21.35 4.10
C LEU A 174 -4.85 22.77 3.51
N GLU A 175 -5.19 23.74 4.34
CA GLU A 175 -5.00 25.15 4.02
C GLU A 175 -3.59 25.64 4.35
N SER A 176 -3.18 26.79 3.80
CA SER A 176 -1.83 27.35 4.02
C SER A 176 -1.51 27.67 5.47
N HIS A 177 -2.54 27.85 6.30
CA HIS A 177 -2.41 28.13 7.74
C HIS A 177 -2.50 26.86 8.59
N GLU A 178 -2.64 25.69 7.96
CA GLU A 178 -2.67 24.39 8.61
C GLU A 178 -1.37 23.61 8.41
N ARG A 179 -1.00 22.84 9.43
CA ARG A 179 0.14 21.91 9.37
C ARG A 179 -0.33 20.54 9.83
N GLY A 180 0.14 19.49 9.17
CA GLY A 180 -0.21 18.11 9.50
C GLY A 180 1.02 17.20 9.64
N MET A 181 0.96 16.25 10.57
CA MET A 181 2.02 15.28 10.83
C MET A 181 1.45 13.91 11.15
N PHE A 182 1.96 12.87 10.51
CA PHE A 182 1.72 11.47 10.85
C PHE A 182 3.00 10.84 11.42
N ILE A 183 2.87 10.08 12.51
CA ILE A 183 3.98 9.31 13.09
C ILE A 183 3.51 7.89 13.39
N LYS A 184 4.30 6.91 12.94
CA LYS A 184 4.11 5.49 13.23
C LYS A 184 5.21 4.97 14.14
N LEU A 185 4.82 4.14 15.10
CA LEU A 185 5.71 3.27 15.86
C LEU A 185 5.43 1.83 15.46
N GLY A 186 6.44 1.16 14.92
CA GLY A 186 6.45 -0.27 14.64
C GLY A 186 7.62 -0.97 15.33
N LEU A 187 7.63 -2.31 15.33
CA LEU A 187 8.71 -3.12 15.88
C LEU A 187 9.97 -3.19 14.99
N ARG A 188 9.86 -2.69 13.75
CA ARG A 188 10.92 -2.64 12.74
C ARG A 188 10.68 -1.42 11.84
N ARG A 189 11.70 -1.01 11.07
CA ARG A 189 11.66 0.20 10.22
C ARG A 189 10.81 0.08 8.96
N ALA A 190 10.60 -1.13 8.45
CA ALA A 190 9.79 -1.39 7.26
C ALA A 190 8.99 -2.68 7.43
N GLN A 191 7.91 -2.85 6.67
CA GLN A 191 6.99 -3.99 6.81
C GLN A 191 6.45 -4.14 8.26
N ALA A 192 6.31 -3.06 9.01
CA ALA A 192 5.85 -3.14 10.39
C ALA A 192 4.34 -2.90 10.48
N ILE A 193 3.63 -3.77 11.20
CA ILE A 193 2.28 -3.45 11.68
C ILE A 193 2.43 -2.44 12.82
N SER A 194 1.62 -1.39 12.80
CA SER A 194 1.65 -0.34 13.81
C SER A 194 1.40 -0.89 15.21
N VAL A 195 2.38 -0.64 16.10
CA VAL A 195 2.18 -0.66 17.54
C VAL A 195 1.23 0.48 17.86
N ILE A 196 1.58 1.72 17.50
CA ILE A 196 0.72 2.90 17.57
C ILE A 196 1.00 3.75 16.34
N ASN A 197 -0.01 4.44 15.84
CA ASN A 197 0.19 5.58 14.98
C ASN A 197 -0.61 6.80 15.50
N VAL A 198 -0.10 7.98 15.20
CA VAL A 198 -0.66 9.27 15.62
C VAL A 198 -0.74 10.18 14.42
N THR A 199 -1.84 10.89 14.27
CA THR A 199 -1.94 12.05 13.36
C THR A 199 -2.31 13.30 14.14
N ALA A 200 -1.65 14.41 13.83
CA ALA A 200 -2.06 15.74 14.22
C ALA A 200 -2.26 16.62 12.99
N VAL A 201 -3.38 17.34 12.92
CA VAL A 201 -3.61 18.45 11.99
C VAL A 201 -3.98 19.67 12.82
N VAL A 202 -3.24 20.77 12.67
CA VAL A 202 -3.39 21.97 13.50
C VAL A 202 -3.41 23.21 12.63
N ALA A 203 -4.41 24.07 12.83
CA ALA A 203 -4.58 25.34 12.17
C ALA A 203 -4.10 26.49 13.06
N PHE A 204 -3.47 27.49 12.46
CA PHE A 204 -2.85 28.62 13.16
C PHE A 204 -3.37 29.97 12.67
N GLU A 205 -3.55 30.90 13.61
CA GLU A 205 -3.63 32.34 13.34
C GLU A 205 -2.43 32.99 14.03
N GLY A 206 -1.43 33.39 13.22
CA GLY A 206 -0.10 33.70 13.74
C GLY A 206 0.51 32.48 14.43
N ASP A 207 0.86 32.62 15.72
CA ASP A 207 1.38 31.52 16.55
C ASP A 207 0.31 30.86 17.43
N THR A 208 -0.95 31.27 17.32
CA THR A 208 -2.05 30.75 18.14
C THR A 208 -2.79 29.65 17.38
N VAL A 209 -3.02 28.51 18.03
CA VAL A 209 -3.83 27.42 17.48
C VAL A 209 -5.30 27.82 17.48
N ILE A 210 -5.96 27.75 16.32
CA ILE A 210 -7.40 28.05 16.18
C ILE A 210 -8.25 26.80 15.97
N HIS A 211 -7.65 25.72 15.47
CA HIS A 211 -8.29 24.42 15.31
C HIS A 211 -7.26 23.29 15.43
N ALA A 212 -7.67 22.15 15.98
CA ALA A 212 -6.82 20.99 16.12
C ALA A 212 -7.61 19.69 15.91
N ALA A 213 -6.96 18.71 15.29
CA ALA A 213 -7.47 17.39 15.02
C ALA A 213 -6.41 16.35 15.36
N LEU A 214 -6.68 15.49 16.34
CA LEU A 214 -5.77 14.44 16.81
C LEU A 214 -6.44 13.08 16.65
N ALA A 215 -5.82 12.19 15.86
CA ALA A 215 -6.29 10.83 15.66
C ALA A 215 -5.25 9.80 16.14
N LEU A 216 -5.71 8.73 16.81
CA LEU A 216 -4.87 7.65 17.31
C LEU A 216 -5.32 6.29 16.75
N GLY A 217 -4.36 5.50 16.28
CA GLY A 217 -4.58 4.13 15.81
C GLY A 217 -3.88 3.08 16.66
N SER A 218 -4.36 1.84 16.56
CA SER A 218 -3.94 0.69 17.38
C SER A 218 -4.10 0.86 18.90
N VAL A 219 -4.92 1.80 19.37
CA VAL A 219 -5.16 2.05 20.81
C VAL A 219 -6.60 1.82 21.26
N ALA A 220 -7.49 1.46 20.32
CA ALA A 220 -8.90 1.15 20.53
C ALA A 220 -9.41 0.19 19.42
N PRO A 221 -10.64 -0.36 19.55
CA PRO A 221 -11.22 -1.25 18.52
C PRO A 221 -11.45 -0.58 17.15
N THR A 222 -11.42 0.74 17.09
CA THR A 222 -11.37 1.55 15.87
C THR A 222 -10.38 2.69 16.10
N ILE A 223 -10.02 3.39 15.03
CA ILE A 223 -9.29 4.66 15.17
C ILE A 223 -10.21 5.70 15.80
N ILE A 224 -9.66 6.53 16.68
CA ILE A 224 -10.41 7.49 17.48
C ILE A 224 -9.82 8.90 17.34
N ARG A 225 -10.69 9.90 17.36
CA ARG A 225 -10.33 11.31 17.58
C ARG A 225 -10.24 11.60 19.07
N ILE A 226 -9.49 12.62 19.48
CA ILE A 226 -9.29 12.97 20.89
C ILE A 226 -9.74 14.42 21.19
N PRO A 227 -11.05 14.72 21.21
CA PRO A 227 -11.55 16.09 21.36
C PRO A 227 -11.06 16.81 22.62
N ALA A 228 -10.86 16.09 23.73
CA ALA A 228 -10.36 16.68 24.97
C ALA A 228 -8.91 17.20 24.83
N ALA A 229 -8.07 16.51 24.06
CA ALA A 229 -6.70 16.96 23.77
C ALA A 229 -6.69 18.04 22.68
N GLU A 230 -7.58 17.95 21.69
CA GLU A 230 -7.76 18.99 20.67
C GLU A 230 -8.15 20.33 21.30
N ALA A 231 -9.13 20.33 22.22
CA ALA A 231 -9.58 21.51 22.94
C ALA A 231 -8.49 22.15 23.81
N ALA A 232 -7.55 21.35 24.33
CA ALA A 232 -6.44 21.84 25.14
C ALA A 232 -5.39 22.63 24.34
N LEU A 233 -5.38 22.51 23.01
CA LEU A 233 -4.50 23.26 22.14
C LEU A 233 -5.08 24.62 21.73
N ILE A 234 -6.40 24.69 21.55
CA ILE A 234 -7.08 25.86 20.98
C ILE A 234 -6.89 27.09 21.86
N GLY A 235 -6.52 28.22 21.24
CA GLY A 235 -6.23 29.49 21.90
C GLY A 235 -4.82 29.57 22.50
N HIS A 236 -3.96 28.59 22.26
CA HIS A 236 -2.60 28.54 22.81
C HIS A 236 -1.55 28.44 21.70
N THR A 237 -0.32 28.88 22.01
CA THR A 237 0.86 28.60 21.19
C THR A 237 1.44 27.24 21.57
N LEU A 238 2.01 26.53 20.61
CA LEU A 238 2.64 25.21 20.82
C LEU A 238 3.98 25.31 21.57
N THR A 239 3.96 25.78 22.82
CA THR A 239 5.12 25.77 23.71
C THR A 239 5.37 24.36 24.26
N PRO A 240 6.58 24.05 24.76
CA PRO A 240 6.88 22.76 25.36
C PRO A 240 5.90 22.32 26.46
N ASP A 241 5.40 23.26 27.27
CA ASP A 241 4.44 22.99 28.34
C ASP A 241 3.06 22.62 27.80
N ILE A 242 2.54 23.37 26.82
CA ILE A 242 1.26 23.09 26.16
C ILE A 242 1.31 21.74 25.43
N ILE A 243 2.42 21.46 24.74
CA ILE A 243 2.65 20.17 24.07
C ILE A 243 2.63 19.03 25.10
N ALA A 244 3.37 19.16 26.21
CA ALA A 244 3.45 18.13 27.23
C ALA A 244 2.11 17.90 27.94
N GLN A 245 1.34 18.97 28.21
CA GLN A 245 0.00 18.88 28.77
C GLN A 245 -0.97 18.17 27.82
N THR A 246 -0.97 18.55 26.54
CA THR A 246 -1.82 17.93 25.52
C THR A 246 -1.49 16.46 25.34
N ALA A 247 -0.20 16.12 25.29
CA ALA A 247 0.25 14.73 25.21
C ALA A 247 -0.23 13.87 26.39
N ARG A 248 -0.21 14.41 27.62
CA ARG A 248 -0.77 13.73 28.79
C ARG A 248 -2.29 13.57 28.70
N ALA A 249 -2.99 14.61 28.26
CA ALA A 249 -4.44 14.54 28.06
C ALA A 249 -4.82 13.49 27.00
N ALA A 250 -4.06 13.40 25.91
CA ALA A 250 -4.29 12.42 24.86
C ALA A 250 -4.09 10.97 25.35
N ALA A 251 -3.06 10.73 26.17
CA ALA A 251 -2.78 9.41 26.72
C ALA A 251 -3.83 8.93 27.75
N ALA A 252 -4.60 9.84 28.35
CA ALA A 252 -5.60 9.50 29.36
C ALA A 252 -6.95 9.02 28.79
N VAL A 253 -7.19 9.18 27.49
CA VAL A 253 -8.48 8.88 26.85
C VAL A 253 -8.65 7.41 26.45
N PRO A 254 -7.73 6.79 25.69
CA PRO A 254 -7.88 5.39 25.30
C PRO A 254 -7.55 4.43 26.44
N THR A 255 -8.08 3.21 26.33
CA THR A 255 -7.72 2.07 27.19
C THR A 255 -7.14 0.95 26.31
N PRO A 256 -5.83 1.02 25.95
CA PRO A 256 -5.22 0.05 25.05
C PRO A 256 -5.22 -1.37 25.62
N ILE A 257 -5.16 -2.37 24.74
CA ILE A 257 -5.04 -3.78 25.11
C ILE A 257 -3.56 -4.23 25.10
N ASP A 258 -3.27 -5.29 25.85
CA ASP A 258 -2.05 -6.08 25.66
C ASP A 258 -2.18 -6.98 24.43
N ASP A 259 -1.12 -7.09 23.64
CA ASP A 259 -1.01 -8.08 22.56
C ASP A 259 0.45 -8.48 22.28
N ILE A 260 0.66 -9.29 21.25
CA ILE A 260 2.00 -9.75 20.84
C ILE A 260 2.95 -8.60 20.44
N ARG A 261 2.42 -7.41 20.13
CA ARG A 261 3.22 -6.27 19.68
C ARG A 261 3.68 -5.41 20.85
N SER A 262 2.84 -5.22 21.87
CA SER A 262 3.20 -4.47 23.07
C SER A 262 2.16 -4.57 24.19
N SER A 263 2.58 -4.22 25.41
CA SER A 263 1.66 -4.04 26.54
C SER A 263 0.82 -2.76 26.43
N ALA A 264 -0.33 -2.74 27.10
CA ALA A 264 -1.20 -1.59 27.25
C ALA A 264 -0.48 -0.42 27.90
N ALA A 265 0.31 -0.67 28.97
CA ALA A 265 1.08 0.37 29.66
C ALA A 265 2.11 1.02 28.73
N TYR A 266 2.81 0.23 27.91
CA TYR A 266 3.75 0.77 26.92
C TYR A 266 3.02 1.59 25.86
N ARG A 267 1.85 1.13 25.39
CA ARG A 267 1.02 1.89 24.44
C ARG A 267 0.63 3.25 25.02
N THR A 268 0.11 3.28 26.24
CA THR A 268 -0.28 4.53 26.91
C THR A 268 0.87 5.52 26.99
N GLU A 269 2.07 5.07 27.40
CA GLU A 269 3.23 5.94 27.47
C GLU A 269 3.68 6.42 26.07
N MET A 270 3.61 5.54 25.06
CA MET A 270 3.97 5.91 23.71
C MET A 270 2.99 6.89 23.06
N ILE A 271 1.71 6.92 23.45
CA ILE A 271 0.78 7.98 23.01
C ILE A 271 1.34 9.34 23.43
N ARG A 272 1.74 9.49 24.70
CA ARG A 272 2.32 10.74 25.22
C ARG A 272 3.55 11.14 24.42
N VAL A 273 4.46 10.20 24.17
CA VAL A 273 5.71 10.48 23.43
C VAL A 273 5.43 10.88 21.98
N LEU A 274 4.58 10.14 21.26
CA LEU A 274 4.33 10.35 19.84
C LEU A 274 3.48 11.61 19.58
N VAL A 275 2.47 11.88 20.41
CA VAL A 275 1.72 13.15 20.34
C VAL A 275 2.65 14.33 20.59
N GLY A 276 3.52 14.23 21.61
CA GLY A 276 4.52 15.27 21.88
C GLY A 276 5.47 15.50 20.71
N ARG A 277 5.95 14.44 20.05
CA ARG A 277 6.79 14.54 18.86
C ARG A 277 6.07 15.14 17.67
N ALA A 278 4.82 14.73 17.41
CA ALA A 278 4.03 15.27 16.30
C ALA A 278 3.82 16.78 16.48
N LEU A 279 3.33 17.20 17.65
CA LEU A 279 3.13 18.63 17.94
C LEU A 279 4.43 19.42 17.96
N GLY A 280 5.52 18.84 18.47
CA GLY A 280 6.85 19.46 18.44
C GLY A 280 7.37 19.68 17.02
N ALA A 281 7.18 18.70 16.12
CA ALA A 281 7.54 18.83 14.71
C ALA A 281 6.70 19.92 14.03
N LEU A 282 5.39 19.97 14.31
CA LEU A 282 4.52 21.03 13.80
C LEU A 282 4.99 22.40 14.30
N ALA A 283 5.29 22.56 15.60
CA ALA A 283 5.78 23.81 16.18
C ALA A 283 7.10 24.28 15.54
N ALA A 284 8.03 23.36 15.32
CA ALA A 284 9.33 23.62 14.70
C ALA A 284 9.29 23.72 13.16
N GLN A 285 8.13 23.43 12.55
CA GLN A 285 7.94 23.37 11.09
C GLN A 285 8.84 22.33 10.39
N THR A 286 9.09 21.20 11.06
CA THR A 286 9.93 20.10 10.56
C THR A 286 9.11 18.89 10.11
N GLN A 287 7.81 19.05 9.86
CA GLN A 287 6.92 17.94 9.51
C GLN A 287 7.26 17.23 8.20
N SER A 288 8.01 17.87 7.30
CA SER A 288 8.50 17.24 6.06
C SER A 288 9.74 16.36 6.27
N ASP A 289 10.40 16.48 7.43
CA ASP A 289 11.65 15.78 7.69
C ASP A 289 11.43 14.25 7.69
N GLY A 290 12.31 13.53 6.99
CA GLY A 290 12.32 12.07 6.96
C GLY A 290 11.48 11.43 5.86
N LEU A 291 10.66 12.20 5.13
CA LEU A 291 10.05 11.73 3.88
C LEU A 291 11.02 12.01 2.72
N PRO A 292 11.45 11.01 1.92
CA PRO A 292 12.33 11.28 0.79
C PRO A 292 11.61 12.07 -0.31
N ASP A 293 12.31 13.04 -0.90
CA ASP A 293 11.82 13.82 -2.05
C ASP A 293 11.62 12.93 -3.28
N ASN A 294 12.57 12.02 -3.53
CA ASN A 294 12.54 11.08 -4.65
C ASN A 294 12.54 9.62 -4.15
N PRO A 295 11.37 9.09 -3.73
CA PRO A 295 11.24 7.74 -3.20
C PRO A 295 11.42 6.67 -4.26
N ALA A 296 12.03 5.52 -3.90
CA ALA A 296 11.99 4.32 -4.73
C ALA A 296 10.57 3.70 -4.70
N LEU A 297 9.91 3.66 -5.86
CA LEU A 297 8.51 3.20 -6.01
C LEU A 297 8.42 1.79 -6.61
N LEU A 298 9.44 1.38 -7.36
CA LEU A 298 9.52 0.14 -8.13
C LEU A 298 8.50 0.01 -9.27
N TRP A 299 8.22 1.12 -9.95
CA TRP A 299 7.50 1.22 -11.21
C TRP A 299 8.42 1.20 -12.44
N GLY A 300 9.68 1.61 -12.30
CA GLY A 300 10.58 1.79 -13.45
C GLY A 300 10.22 3.01 -14.30
N ASP A 301 10.78 3.09 -15.52
CA ASP A 301 10.72 4.29 -16.38
C ASP A 301 9.31 4.73 -16.80
N TYR A 302 8.37 3.78 -16.88
CA TYR A 302 7.07 4.00 -17.52
C TYR A 302 5.92 4.18 -16.53
N GLY A 303 6.20 4.18 -15.23
CA GLY A 303 5.15 4.17 -14.22
C GLY A 303 4.33 2.88 -14.22
N GLN A 304 3.28 2.83 -13.40
CA GLN A 304 2.31 1.74 -13.43
C GLN A 304 1.38 1.90 -14.65
N ARG A 305 1.39 0.93 -15.59
CA ARG A 305 0.48 0.96 -16.74
C ARG A 305 -0.89 0.42 -16.37
N ALA A 306 -1.93 1.20 -16.64
CA ALA A 306 -3.31 0.72 -16.56
C ALA A 306 -3.58 -0.19 -17.77
N THR A 307 -3.63 -1.50 -17.55
CA THR A 307 -4.08 -2.44 -18.59
C THR A 307 -5.59 -2.54 -18.49
N HIS A 308 -6.30 -2.14 -19.53
CA HIS A 308 -7.76 -2.24 -19.63
C HIS A 308 -8.16 -3.43 -20.50
N LEU A 309 -9.33 -3.99 -20.24
CA LEU A 309 -9.94 -4.99 -21.11
C LEU A 309 -11.09 -4.33 -21.88
N ALA A 310 -11.31 -4.77 -23.12
CA ALA A 310 -12.41 -4.27 -23.95
C ALA A 310 -13.78 -4.79 -23.49
N GLN A 311 -13.81 -5.92 -22.79
CA GLN A 311 -15.02 -6.59 -22.29
C GLN A 311 -14.72 -7.24 -20.94
N PRO A 312 -15.72 -7.38 -20.06
CA PRO A 312 -15.57 -8.17 -18.84
C PRO A 312 -15.32 -9.65 -19.18
N ILE A 313 -14.66 -10.36 -18.28
CA ILE A 313 -14.33 -11.78 -18.45
C ILE A 313 -14.54 -12.54 -17.15
N THR A 314 -15.26 -13.66 -17.27
CA THR A 314 -15.35 -14.66 -16.22
C THR A 314 -14.14 -15.60 -16.31
N HIS A 315 -13.60 -15.98 -15.16
CA HIS A 315 -12.57 -17.00 -15.04
C HIS A 315 -13.09 -18.14 -14.16
N ASN A 316 -13.21 -19.30 -14.78
CA ASN A 316 -13.55 -20.58 -14.16
C ASN A 316 -12.69 -21.69 -14.80
N ALA A 317 -12.86 -22.93 -14.37
CA ALA A 317 -12.07 -24.07 -14.86
C ALA A 317 -12.15 -24.32 -16.38
N MET A 318 -13.09 -23.69 -17.10
CA MET A 318 -13.27 -23.84 -18.55
C MET A 318 -12.66 -22.69 -19.37
N GLN A 319 -12.28 -21.57 -18.74
CA GLN A 319 -11.79 -20.38 -19.44
C GLN A 319 -10.28 -20.18 -19.18
N PRO A 320 -9.43 -20.26 -20.22
CA PRO A 320 -7.99 -20.11 -20.04
C PRO A 320 -7.60 -18.67 -19.71
N ILE A 321 -6.47 -18.53 -19.03
CA ILE A 321 -5.81 -17.24 -18.80
C ILE A 321 -4.89 -16.98 -20.00
N GLN A 322 -5.12 -15.88 -20.71
CA GLN A 322 -4.29 -15.44 -21.84
C GLN A 322 -3.45 -14.24 -21.41
N THR A 323 -2.14 -14.36 -21.47
CA THR A 323 -1.19 -13.37 -20.90
C THR A 323 0.09 -13.35 -21.71
N THR A 324 0.91 -12.32 -21.55
CA THR A 324 2.29 -12.33 -22.04
C THR A 324 3.24 -12.52 -20.86
N ILE A 325 4.11 -13.53 -20.92
CA ILE A 325 5.12 -13.79 -19.88
C ILE A 325 6.50 -13.78 -20.53
N ASN A 326 7.40 -12.93 -20.03
CA ASN A 326 8.76 -12.75 -20.55
C ASN A 326 8.78 -12.47 -22.07
N GLY A 327 7.85 -11.63 -22.53
CA GLY A 327 7.68 -11.29 -23.95
C GLY A 327 7.04 -12.39 -24.81
N GLN A 328 6.69 -13.55 -24.25
CA GLN A 328 6.05 -14.64 -24.98
C GLN A 328 4.55 -14.73 -24.66
N PRO A 329 3.67 -14.74 -25.68
CA PRO A 329 2.25 -15.02 -25.47
C PRO A 329 2.04 -16.43 -24.90
N MET A 330 1.22 -16.54 -23.86
CA MET A 330 0.89 -17.79 -23.20
C MET A 330 -0.62 -17.92 -23.00
N THR A 331 -1.11 -19.16 -23.14
CA THR A 331 -2.50 -19.54 -22.84
C THR A 331 -2.45 -20.67 -21.82
N LEU A 332 -2.92 -20.39 -20.60
CA LEU A 332 -2.86 -21.32 -19.47
C LEU A 332 -4.28 -21.83 -19.19
N ALA A 333 -4.49 -23.13 -19.41
CA ALA A 333 -5.80 -23.77 -19.22
C ALA A 333 -6.19 -23.95 -17.75
N THR A 334 -5.21 -23.91 -16.84
CA THR A 334 -5.37 -24.15 -15.41
C THR A 334 -4.84 -22.98 -14.58
N GLY A 335 -5.14 -22.98 -13.27
CA GLY A 335 -4.63 -21.99 -12.31
C GLY A 335 -5.60 -20.86 -11.94
N GLN A 336 -6.84 -20.89 -12.42
CA GLN A 336 -7.85 -19.85 -12.18
C GLN A 336 -8.19 -19.65 -10.69
N ALA A 337 -7.99 -20.67 -9.86
CA ALA A 337 -8.18 -20.64 -8.41
C ALA A 337 -6.85 -20.52 -7.63
N LYS A 338 -5.76 -20.10 -8.29
CA LYS A 338 -4.43 -19.96 -7.69
C LYS A 338 -4.03 -18.49 -7.52
N THR A 339 -2.97 -18.28 -6.76
CA THR A 339 -2.21 -17.01 -6.83
C THR A 339 -1.38 -16.97 -8.11
N LEU A 340 -0.97 -15.77 -8.54
CA LEU A 340 -0.07 -15.58 -9.68
C LEU A 340 1.27 -16.30 -9.43
N LEU A 341 1.73 -16.34 -8.19
CA LEU A 341 2.91 -17.11 -7.81
C LEU A 341 2.79 -18.59 -8.20
N HIS A 342 1.70 -19.25 -7.79
CA HIS A 342 1.52 -20.67 -8.09
C HIS A 342 1.26 -20.91 -9.58
N LEU A 343 0.54 -20.02 -10.27
CA LEU A 343 0.37 -20.06 -11.73
C LEU A 343 1.72 -20.05 -12.46
N LEU A 344 2.61 -19.12 -12.11
CA LEU A 344 3.92 -19.00 -12.75
C LEU A 344 4.77 -20.25 -12.54
N ARG A 345 4.74 -20.80 -11.32
CA ARG A 345 5.59 -21.93 -10.94
C ARG A 345 5.09 -23.26 -11.50
N GLU A 346 3.79 -23.51 -11.40
CA GLU A 346 3.19 -24.83 -11.63
C GLU A 346 2.58 -24.97 -13.02
N ASP A 347 2.01 -23.89 -13.56
CA ASP A 347 1.29 -23.90 -14.83
C ASP A 347 2.15 -23.35 -15.98
N ALA A 348 2.92 -22.28 -15.74
CA ALA A 348 3.82 -21.70 -16.73
C ALA A 348 5.24 -22.31 -16.73
N GLY A 349 5.58 -23.11 -15.70
CA GLY A 349 6.88 -23.78 -15.61
C GLY A 349 8.07 -22.83 -15.34
N LEU A 350 7.83 -21.70 -14.67
CA LEU A 350 8.82 -20.67 -14.34
C LEU A 350 9.08 -20.62 -12.81
N PRO A 351 9.88 -21.56 -12.27
CA PRO A 351 10.06 -21.73 -10.82
C PRO A 351 11.05 -20.76 -10.18
N GLY A 352 11.62 -19.83 -10.95
CA GLY A 352 12.55 -18.80 -10.48
C GLY A 352 11.91 -17.88 -9.46
N THR A 353 10.65 -17.51 -9.66
CA THR A 353 9.81 -16.84 -8.67
C THR A 353 9.56 -17.76 -7.48
N LYS A 354 10.00 -17.38 -6.27
CA LYS A 354 10.02 -18.27 -5.10
C LYS A 354 8.86 -18.04 -4.13
N GLU A 355 8.36 -19.13 -3.57
CA GLU A 355 7.39 -19.11 -2.48
C GLU A 355 8.08 -19.00 -1.13
N GLY A 356 8.16 -17.80 -0.56
CA GLY A 356 8.80 -17.60 0.75
C GLY A 356 7.83 -17.69 1.92
N CYS A 357 7.22 -16.55 2.27
CA CYS A 357 6.26 -16.48 3.38
C CYS A 357 4.82 -16.72 2.95
N SER A 358 4.49 -16.54 1.67
CA SER A 358 3.11 -16.55 1.12
C SER A 358 2.16 -15.56 1.79
N GLU A 359 2.71 -14.50 2.39
CA GLU A 359 1.95 -13.51 3.17
C GLU A 359 2.22 -12.05 2.73
N GLY A 360 2.92 -11.84 1.61
CA GLY A 360 3.26 -10.47 1.15
C GLY A 360 4.36 -9.76 1.95
N GLU A 361 5.18 -10.52 2.68
CA GLU A 361 6.18 -9.97 3.60
C GLU A 361 7.62 -10.06 3.07
N CYS A 362 8.00 -11.20 2.50
CA CYS A 362 9.41 -11.51 2.23
C CYS A 362 9.89 -11.17 0.82
N GLY A 363 8.99 -10.84 -0.12
CA GLY A 363 9.32 -10.40 -1.48
C GLY A 363 10.05 -11.42 -2.36
N ALA A 364 10.23 -12.67 -1.92
CA ALA A 364 10.90 -13.69 -2.74
C ALA A 364 10.13 -14.03 -4.05
N CYS A 365 8.84 -13.68 -4.08
CA CYS A 365 7.94 -13.84 -5.21
C CYS A 365 7.78 -12.56 -6.06
N THR A 366 8.67 -11.57 -5.93
CA THR A 366 8.56 -10.33 -6.71
C THR A 366 8.67 -10.62 -8.20
N VAL A 367 7.72 -10.10 -8.97
CA VAL A 367 7.67 -10.11 -10.44
C VAL A 367 7.26 -8.73 -10.93
N PHE A 368 7.43 -8.44 -12.22
CA PHE A 368 6.82 -7.26 -12.83
C PHE A 368 5.46 -7.64 -13.39
N LEU A 369 4.43 -6.89 -13.01
CA LEU A 369 3.09 -7.00 -13.54
C LEU A 369 2.70 -5.63 -14.10
N ASP A 370 2.44 -5.58 -15.41
CA ASP A 370 2.11 -4.34 -16.12
C ASP A 370 3.16 -3.22 -15.87
N GLY A 371 4.44 -3.62 -15.81
CA GLY A 371 5.59 -2.74 -15.59
C GLY A 371 5.98 -2.49 -14.13
N ALA A 372 5.10 -2.73 -13.15
CA ALA A 372 5.40 -2.47 -11.73
C ALA A 372 5.84 -3.73 -10.98
N ALA A 373 6.79 -3.59 -10.04
CA ALA A 373 7.15 -4.68 -9.13
C ALA A 373 6.01 -4.98 -8.15
N VAL A 374 5.54 -6.22 -8.13
CA VAL A 374 4.47 -6.68 -7.24
C VAL A 374 4.84 -8.02 -6.61
N MET A 375 4.22 -8.35 -5.48
CA MET A 375 4.38 -9.67 -4.87
C MET A 375 3.37 -10.65 -5.47
N ALA A 376 3.85 -11.62 -6.27
CA ALA A 376 2.97 -12.55 -6.99
C ALA A 376 2.07 -13.40 -6.09
N CYS A 377 2.48 -13.67 -4.84
CA CYS A 377 1.62 -14.37 -3.86
C CYS A 377 0.38 -13.56 -3.47
N MET A 378 0.40 -12.23 -3.64
CA MET A 378 -0.70 -11.33 -3.31
C MET A 378 -1.53 -10.90 -4.53
N VAL A 379 -1.38 -11.62 -5.65
CA VAL A 379 -2.13 -11.37 -6.89
C VAL A 379 -2.91 -12.63 -7.26
N PRO A 380 -4.23 -12.56 -7.49
CA PRO A 380 -4.97 -13.68 -8.07
C PRO A 380 -4.45 -14.01 -9.47
N ALA A 381 -4.26 -15.29 -9.80
CA ALA A 381 -3.82 -15.70 -11.14
C ALA A 381 -4.69 -15.15 -12.29
N PRO A 382 -6.04 -15.09 -12.18
CA PRO A 382 -6.89 -14.48 -13.21
C PRO A 382 -6.51 -13.05 -13.61
N ARG A 383 -5.92 -12.26 -12.70
CA ARG A 383 -5.45 -10.89 -12.98
C ARG A 383 -4.32 -10.83 -14.03
N ALA A 384 -3.68 -11.96 -14.34
CA ALA A 384 -2.75 -12.08 -15.45
C ALA A 384 -3.43 -11.97 -16.82
N HIS A 385 -4.75 -12.16 -16.92
CA HIS A 385 -5.41 -12.10 -18.21
C HIS A 385 -5.26 -10.71 -18.87
N GLY A 386 -4.77 -10.71 -20.11
CA GLY A 386 -4.41 -9.52 -20.88
C GLY A 386 -3.20 -8.75 -20.33
N ALA A 387 -2.52 -9.24 -19.30
CA ALA A 387 -1.42 -8.54 -18.64
C ALA A 387 -0.06 -8.89 -19.27
N GLU A 388 0.93 -8.04 -18.99
CA GLU A 388 2.34 -8.32 -19.26
C GLU A 388 3.06 -8.65 -17.97
N ILE A 389 3.78 -9.78 -17.97
CA ILE A 389 4.48 -10.29 -16.79
C ILE A 389 5.95 -10.54 -17.14
N VAL A 390 6.84 -10.07 -16.27
CA VAL A 390 8.27 -10.40 -16.35
C VAL A 390 8.69 -11.06 -15.06
N THR A 391 9.27 -12.25 -15.17
CA THR A 391 9.86 -13.01 -14.07
C THR A 391 11.38 -12.84 -14.06
N VAL A 392 12.07 -13.38 -13.05
CA VAL A 392 13.54 -13.31 -12.98
C VAL A 392 14.21 -13.97 -14.19
N GLU A 393 13.59 -15.01 -14.75
CA GLU A 393 14.05 -15.69 -15.97
C GLU A 393 13.94 -14.80 -17.21
N GLY A 394 13.04 -13.82 -17.21
CA GLY A 394 12.83 -12.88 -18.31
C GLY A 394 13.84 -11.72 -18.35
N LEU A 395 14.69 -11.56 -17.32
CA LEU A 395 15.67 -10.48 -17.26
C LEU A 395 16.88 -10.70 -18.19
N GLN A 396 17.20 -11.94 -18.52
CA GLN A 396 18.34 -12.25 -19.39
C GLN A 396 17.95 -12.10 -20.86
N HIS A 397 18.89 -11.67 -21.71
CA HIS A 397 18.71 -11.62 -23.15
C HIS A 397 19.56 -12.71 -23.82
N GLY A 398 18.92 -13.80 -24.25
CA GLY A 398 19.63 -14.97 -24.76
C GLY A 398 20.54 -15.58 -23.69
N ALA A 399 21.85 -15.60 -23.95
CA ALA A 399 22.85 -16.07 -22.99
C ALA A 399 23.42 -14.96 -22.08
N THR A 400 23.04 -13.69 -22.33
CA THR A 400 23.57 -12.53 -21.61
C THR A 400 22.70 -12.23 -20.40
N LEU A 401 23.29 -12.32 -19.21
CA LEU A 401 22.65 -11.94 -17.95
C LEU A 401 22.45 -10.43 -17.84
N HIS A 402 21.40 -10.02 -17.14
CA HIS A 402 21.20 -8.62 -16.77
C HIS A 402 22.39 -8.13 -15.91
N PRO A 403 22.85 -6.87 -16.04
CA PRO A 403 23.99 -6.35 -15.24
C PRO A 403 23.86 -6.60 -13.73
N LEU A 404 22.64 -6.47 -13.20
CA LEU A 404 22.37 -6.77 -11.79
C LEU A 404 22.51 -8.27 -11.44
N GLN A 405 22.12 -9.18 -12.33
CA GLN A 405 22.35 -10.62 -12.14
C GLN A 405 23.86 -10.92 -12.09
N THR A 406 24.63 -10.33 -13.01
CA THR A 406 26.10 -10.46 -13.05
C THR A 406 26.73 -9.90 -11.77
N ALA A 407 26.31 -8.71 -11.32
CA ALA A 407 26.82 -8.09 -10.10
C ALA A 407 26.55 -8.95 -8.86
N PHE A 408 25.37 -9.59 -8.77
CA PHE A 408 25.07 -10.51 -7.66
C PHE A 408 26.03 -11.70 -7.59
N ILE A 409 26.43 -12.22 -8.75
CA ILE A 409 27.41 -13.30 -8.85
C ILE A 409 28.80 -12.78 -8.44
N THR A 410 29.24 -11.67 -9.04
CA THR A 410 30.57 -11.09 -8.81
C THR A 410 30.80 -10.69 -7.35
N CYS A 411 29.81 -10.04 -6.71
CA CYS A 411 29.93 -9.61 -5.32
C CYS A 411 29.71 -10.75 -4.29
N GLY A 412 29.33 -11.95 -4.74
CA GLY A 412 28.93 -13.03 -3.82
C GLY A 412 27.66 -12.71 -3.03
N ALA A 413 26.74 -11.95 -3.63
CA ALA A 413 25.45 -11.59 -3.02
C ALA A 413 24.45 -12.78 -2.97
N VAL A 414 24.85 -13.94 -3.48
CA VAL A 414 24.11 -15.19 -3.43
C VAL A 414 24.66 -16.07 -2.31
N GLN A 415 23.89 -16.19 -1.22
CA GLN A 415 24.19 -17.10 -0.10
C GLN A 415 23.38 -18.39 -0.27
N CYS A 416 22.27 -18.58 0.45
CA CYS A 416 21.33 -19.67 0.16
C CYS A 416 20.53 -19.47 -1.14
N GLY A 417 20.55 -18.25 -1.70
CA GLY A 417 19.92 -17.91 -2.98
C GLY A 417 18.39 -17.78 -2.97
N TYR A 418 17.71 -18.06 -1.86
CA TYR A 418 16.24 -18.13 -1.86
C TYR A 418 15.56 -16.77 -2.13
N CYS A 419 16.07 -15.70 -1.52
CA CYS A 419 15.55 -14.34 -1.69
C CYS A 419 16.10 -13.64 -2.94
N THR A 420 17.14 -14.21 -3.57
CA THR A 420 17.88 -13.58 -4.66
C THR A 420 16.99 -13.18 -5.84
N PRO A 421 16.06 -14.02 -6.35
CA PRO A 421 15.18 -13.62 -7.43
C PRO A 421 14.40 -12.34 -7.12
N GLY A 422 13.76 -12.28 -5.95
CA GLY A 422 12.98 -11.12 -5.54
C GLY A 422 13.82 -9.85 -5.36
N LEU A 423 15.04 -9.98 -4.83
CA LEU A 423 15.98 -8.87 -4.67
C LEU A 423 16.44 -8.31 -6.01
N ILE A 424 16.76 -9.20 -6.96
CA ILE A 424 17.17 -8.80 -8.31
C ILE A 424 16.00 -8.08 -9.00
N MET A 425 14.79 -8.63 -8.95
CA MET A 425 13.62 -7.98 -9.55
C MET A 425 13.38 -6.58 -8.97
N ALA A 426 13.43 -6.42 -7.63
CA ALA A 426 13.32 -5.11 -7.00
C ALA A 426 14.45 -4.15 -7.42
N GLY A 427 15.68 -4.64 -7.52
CA GLY A 427 16.83 -3.83 -7.91
C GLY A 427 16.82 -3.39 -9.37
N VAL A 428 16.31 -4.22 -10.29
CA VAL A 428 16.14 -3.81 -11.70
C VAL A 428 15.20 -2.61 -11.77
N LYS A 429 14.04 -2.65 -11.11
CA LYS A 429 13.11 -1.52 -11.09
C LYS A 429 13.66 -0.28 -10.40
N LEU A 430 14.45 -0.46 -9.34
CA LEU A 430 15.17 0.66 -8.74
C LEU A 430 16.14 1.31 -9.72
N LEU A 431 16.93 0.52 -10.46
CA LEU A 431 17.94 1.04 -11.37
C LEU A 431 17.34 1.71 -12.62
N GLU A 432 16.16 1.28 -13.05
CA GLU A 432 15.35 2.01 -14.03
C GLU A 432 14.96 3.41 -13.46
N GLU A 433 14.38 3.47 -12.26
CA GLU A 433 13.97 4.74 -11.63
C GLU A 433 15.13 5.67 -11.28
N HIS A 434 16.22 5.08 -10.83
CA HIS A 434 17.38 5.75 -10.25
C HIS A 434 18.64 5.08 -10.78
N PRO A 435 19.17 5.51 -11.94
CA PRO A 435 20.38 4.92 -12.54
C PRO A 435 21.60 4.97 -11.61
N GLN A 436 21.64 5.95 -10.70
CA GLN A 436 22.64 6.07 -9.63
C GLN A 436 21.93 6.21 -8.28
N PRO A 437 21.45 5.09 -7.69
CA PRO A 437 20.63 5.14 -6.49
C PRO A 437 21.49 5.42 -5.25
N THR A 438 20.95 6.19 -4.31
CA THR A 438 21.57 6.35 -2.99
C THR A 438 21.46 5.06 -2.19
N ARG A 439 22.25 4.93 -1.13
CA ARG A 439 22.18 3.76 -0.24
C ARG A 439 20.81 3.62 0.40
N GLU A 440 20.17 4.73 0.74
CA GLU A 440 18.83 4.80 1.31
C GLU A 440 17.78 4.30 0.31
N GLN A 441 17.88 4.72 -0.96
CA GLN A 441 17.02 4.23 -2.03
C GLN A 441 17.19 2.72 -2.26
N ILE A 442 18.42 2.21 -2.24
CA ILE A 442 18.69 0.76 -2.30
C ILE A 442 18.02 0.05 -1.14
N GLN A 443 18.24 0.50 0.10
CA GLN A 443 17.64 -0.12 1.29
C GLN A 443 16.11 -0.11 1.25
N GLN A 444 15.53 0.98 0.76
CA GLN A 444 14.08 1.10 0.66
C GLN A 444 13.49 0.20 -0.43
N SER A 445 14.15 0.08 -1.58
CA SER A 445 13.73 -0.80 -2.67
C SER A 445 13.61 -2.27 -2.24
N ILE A 446 14.54 -2.72 -1.39
CA ILE A 446 14.59 -4.11 -0.89
C ILE A 446 13.96 -4.26 0.50
N SER A 447 13.28 -3.23 1.02
CA SER A 447 12.64 -3.28 2.34
C SER A 447 11.55 -4.36 2.43
N GLY A 448 10.98 -4.75 1.28
CA GLY A 448 10.06 -5.87 1.13
C GLY A 448 10.72 -7.22 0.87
N ASN A 449 12.05 -7.31 0.88
CA ASN A 449 12.81 -8.52 0.58
C ASN A 449 13.60 -9.01 1.78
N LEU A 450 13.14 -10.10 2.40
CA LEU A 450 13.76 -10.65 3.62
C LEU A 450 14.81 -11.72 3.28
N CYS A 451 16.08 -11.40 3.52
CA CYS A 451 17.19 -12.33 3.43
C CYS A 451 17.45 -13.04 4.77
N ARG A 452 17.15 -14.34 4.84
CA ARG A 452 17.38 -15.16 6.04
C ARG A 452 18.87 -15.28 6.41
N CYS A 453 19.75 -15.26 5.41
CA CYS A 453 21.20 -15.33 5.59
C CYS A 453 21.85 -13.99 5.96
N THR A 454 21.06 -12.91 6.10
CA THR A 454 21.50 -11.56 6.48
C THR A 454 22.63 -10.96 5.62
N GLY A 455 22.81 -11.43 4.38
CA GLY A 455 23.88 -11.03 3.45
C GLY A 455 23.74 -9.63 2.83
N TYR A 456 23.04 -8.69 3.47
CA TYR A 456 22.63 -7.41 2.89
C TYR A 456 23.79 -6.52 2.44
N TYR A 457 24.97 -6.60 3.07
CA TYR A 457 26.14 -5.81 2.65
C TYR A 457 26.54 -6.13 1.19
N LYS A 458 26.64 -7.42 0.85
CA LYS A 458 26.98 -7.86 -0.52
C LYS A 458 25.86 -7.59 -1.51
N ILE A 459 24.61 -7.64 -1.07
CA ILE A 459 23.45 -7.26 -1.89
C ILE A 459 23.53 -5.77 -2.25
N VAL A 460 23.79 -4.88 -1.28
CA VAL A 460 23.92 -3.44 -1.53
C VAL A 460 25.13 -3.16 -2.42
N GLU A 461 26.27 -3.83 -2.20
CA GLU A 461 27.44 -3.72 -3.09
C GLU A 461 27.10 -4.11 -4.54
N ALA A 462 26.33 -5.18 -4.74
CA ALA A 462 25.91 -5.62 -6.08
C ALA A 462 25.03 -4.59 -6.80
N PHE A 463 24.13 -3.91 -6.06
CA PHE A 463 23.31 -2.82 -6.62
C PHE A 463 24.19 -1.65 -7.08
N ILE A 464 25.15 -1.23 -6.25
CA ILE A 464 26.10 -0.15 -6.57
C ILE A 464 26.95 -0.53 -7.80
N GLN A 465 27.47 -1.76 -7.83
CA GLN A 465 28.24 -2.23 -8.98
C GLN A 465 27.41 -2.22 -10.28
N ALA A 466 26.15 -2.64 -10.21
CA ALA A 466 25.26 -2.64 -11.38
C ALA A 466 24.89 -1.23 -11.87
N SER A 467 24.79 -0.23 -10.97
CA SER A 467 24.56 1.17 -11.39
C SER A 467 25.71 1.76 -12.22
N HIS A 468 26.95 1.35 -11.95
CA HIS A 468 28.11 1.81 -12.72
C HIS A 468 28.13 1.23 -14.14
N ALA A 469 27.85 -0.07 -14.28
CA ALA A 469 27.79 -0.72 -15.59
C ALA A 469 26.67 -0.15 -16.48
N SER A 470 25.55 0.26 -15.87
CA SER A 470 24.43 0.89 -16.60
C SER A 470 24.80 2.31 -17.08
N SER A 471 25.60 3.04 -16.30
CA SER A 471 26.09 4.38 -16.67
C SER A 471 27.09 4.32 -17.83
N GLU A 472 27.99 3.33 -17.84
CA GLU A 472 28.98 3.13 -18.92
C GLU A 472 28.29 2.73 -20.22
N ALA A 473 27.29 1.86 -20.17
CA ALA A 473 26.52 1.46 -21.35
C ALA A 473 25.76 2.63 -21.99
N LEU A 474 25.19 3.54 -21.18
CA LEU A 474 24.50 4.73 -21.69
C LEU A 474 25.46 5.76 -22.32
N ALA A 475 26.68 5.88 -21.78
CA ALA A 475 27.71 6.80 -22.30
C ALA A 475 28.32 6.35 -23.65
N GLU A 476 28.20 5.07 -24.03
CA GLU A 476 28.64 4.56 -25.34
C GLU A 476 27.63 4.85 -26.47
N PHE A 477 26.43 5.33 -26.16
CA PHE A 477 25.37 5.67 -27.13
C PHE A 477 25.15 7.19 -27.32
N GLU A 478 25.88 8.03 -26.60
CA GLU A 478 25.99 9.49 -26.83
C GLU A 478 27.28 9.82 -27.60
#